data_AF-A0AA39MDX7-F1
#
_entry.id   AF-A0AA39MDX7-F1
#
_cell.length_a   1.000
_cell.length_b   1.000
_cell.length_c   1.000
_cell.angle_alpha   90.00
_cell.angle_beta   90.00
_cell.angle_gamma   90.00
#
_symmetry.space_group_name_H-M   'P 1'
#
loop_
_entity.id
_entity.type
_entity.pdbx_description
1 polymer ?
#
loop_
_entity_poly.entity_id
_entity_poly.type
_entity_poly.pdbx_seq_one_letter_code
_entity_poly.pdbx_strand_id
1 'polypeptide(L)'
;MFPGSEMLELRLLPRTRLQGGFVMDRDTAIEWAFRIGNERLTKDDIYWVWELIEDKLVPYGSRFSFVGEELDAEFMAVTQTFVFKNGYLGMDPALIPQFKEGGREKFVRKLLAEEGLGHLEFSTLIPAMYNTVSRKECMFPYHR
;
A
#
# COMPACT_ATOMS: atom_id res chain seq x y z
N MET A 1 -11.46 -30.26 18.83
CA MET A 1 -10.35 -29.67 19.60
C MET A 1 -9.07 -30.16 18.94
N PHE A 2 -8.24 -29.37 18.28
CA PHE A 2 -7.88 -27.96 18.49
C PHE A 2 -7.77 -27.20 17.15
N PRO A 3 -8.49 -26.08 16.94
CA PRO A 3 -8.14 -25.12 15.90
C PRO A 3 -7.22 -24.08 16.55
N GLY A 4 -5.91 -24.32 16.56
CA GLY A 4 -4.99 -23.46 17.32
C GLY A 4 -3.61 -23.26 16.72
N SER A 5 -3.09 -24.21 15.94
CA SER A 5 -1.72 -24.13 15.42
C SER A 5 -1.62 -23.41 14.07
N GLU A 6 -2.55 -23.65 13.13
CA GLU A 6 -2.49 -23.05 11.78
C GLU A 6 -2.67 -21.51 11.79
N MET A 7 -3.47 -20.97 12.72
CA MET A 7 -3.61 -19.51 12.88
C MET A 7 -2.38 -18.85 13.49
N LEU A 8 -1.54 -19.59 14.24
CA LEU A 8 -0.30 -19.06 14.80
C LEU A 8 0.85 -19.07 13.77
N GLU A 9 0.87 -20.04 12.85
CA GLU A 9 1.90 -20.12 11.81
C GLU A 9 1.78 -18.99 10.76
N LEU A 10 0.56 -18.58 10.40
CA LEU A 10 0.35 -17.41 9.52
C LEU A 10 0.81 -16.09 10.15
N ARG A 11 0.84 -15.99 11.50
CA ARG A 11 1.30 -14.80 12.23
C ARG A 11 2.82 -14.65 12.27
N LEU A 12 3.58 -15.72 12.00
CA LEU A 12 5.05 -15.70 12.09
C LEU A 12 5.73 -15.61 10.72
N LEU A 13 4.97 -15.35 9.65
CA LEU A 13 5.54 -15.23 8.32
C LEU A 13 6.50 -14.03 8.25
N PRO A 14 7.76 -14.26 7.84
CA PRO A 14 8.75 -13.20 7.75
C PRO A 14 8.32 -12.21 6.67
N ARG A 15 8.10 -10.97 7.08
CA ARG A 15 7.83 -9.84 6.19
C ARG A 15 9.11 -9.02 6.09
N THR A 16 9.86 -9.28 5.03
CA THR A 16 11.23 -8.77 4.87
C THR A 16 11.31 -7.37 4.27
N ARG A 17 10.17 -6.70 4.05
CA ARG A 17 10.09 -5.37 3.45
C ARG A 17 9.28 -4.44 4.34
N LEU A 18 9.76 -3.21 4.48
CA LEU A 18 9.13 -2.09 5.15
C LEU A 18 8.79 -1.03 4.09
N GLN A 19 7.61 -0.43 4.18
CA GLN A 19 7.18 0.65 3.30
C GLN A 19 6.86 1.90 4.11
N GLY A 20 7.32 3.04 3.63
CA GLY A 20 6.98 4.36 4.16
C GLY A 20 6.26 5.16 3.09
N GLY A 21 5.14 5.78 3.46
CA GLY A 21 4.30 6.49 2.51
C GLY A 21 3.02 7.02 3.12
N PHE A 22 2.15 7.54 2.25
CA PHE A 22 0.87 8.11 2.64
C PHE A 22 -0.22 7.06 2.49
N VAL A 23 -0.89 6.72 3.59
CA VAL A 23 -1.93 5.67 3.62
C VAL A 23 -3.28 6.30 3.29
N MET A 24 -4.08 5.60 2.50
CA MET A 24 -5.46 5.96 2.18
C MET A 24 -6.33 4.70 2.12
N ASP A 25 -7.60 4.84 2.43
CA ASP A 25 -8.58 3.78 2.25
C ASP A 25 -8.99 3.61 0.77
N ARG A 26 -9.70 2.51 0.49
CA ARG A 26 -10.21 2.18 -0.86
C ARG A 26 -11.08 3.28 -1.44
N ASP A 27 -12.01 3.82 -0.66
CA ASP A 27 -12.99 4.78 -1.18
C ASP A 27 -12.28 6.08 -1.59
N THR A 28 -11.31 6.52 -0.79
CA THR A 28 -10.41 7.64 -1.09
C THR A 28 -9.59 7.39 -2.35
N ALA A 29 -9.06 6.18 -2.54
CA ALA A 29 -8.32 5.81 -3.75
C ALA A 29 -9.22 5.85 -5.00
N ILE A 30 -10.43 5.30 -4.93
CA ILE A 30 -11.41 5.34 -6.02
C ILE A 30 -11.77 6.80 -6.36
N GLU A 31 -12.05 7.63 -5.36
CA GLU A 31 -12.36 9.05 -5.56
C GLU A 31 -11.19 9.82 -6.17
N TRP A 32 -9.96 9.47 -5.83
CA TRP A 32 -8.78 10.08 -6.45
C TRP A 32 -8.61 9.64 -7.90
N ALA A 33 -8.71 8.34 -8.19
CA ALA A 33 -8.64 7.83 -9.55
C ALA A 33 -9.77 8.39 -10.44
N PHE A 34 -10.98 8.55 -9.91
CA PHE A 34 -12.09 9.23 -10.58
C PHE A 34 -11.68 10.65 -11.03
N ARG A 35 -10.99 11.40 -10.16
CA ARG A 35 -10.54 12.76 -10.46
C ARG A 35 -9.42 12.80 -11.50
N ILE A 36 -8.54 11.79 -11.51
CA ILE A 36 -7.46 11.68 -12.50
C ILE A 36 -8.02 11.33 -13.89
N GLY A 37 -8.84 10.29 -13.98
CA GLY A 37 -9.35 9.75 -15.24
C GLY A 37 -10.63 10.41 -15.75
N ASN A 38 -11.36 11.12 -14.89
CA ASN A 38 -12.70 11.67 -15.16
C ASN A 38 -13.72 10.60 -15.59
N GLU A 39 -13.54 9.37 -15.11
CA GLU A 39 -14.40 8.21 -15.39
C GLU A 39 -14.94 7.63 -14.08
N ARG A 40 -16.21 7.18 -14.10
CA ARG A 40 -16.85 6.55 -12.94
C ARG A 40 -16.24 5.18 -12.69
N LEU A 41 -15.41 5.10 -11.65
CA LEU A 41 -14.80 3.86 -11.18
C LEU A 41 -15.58 3.30 -9.99
N THR A 42 -15.66 1.98 -9.92
CA THR A 42 -16.30 1.24 -8.84
C THR A 42 -15.28 0.36 -8.11
N LYS A 43 -15.73 -0.37 -7.08
CA LYS A 43 -14.88 -1.32 -6.34
C LYS A 43 -14.39 -2.47 -7.22
N ASP A 44 -15.10 -2.78 -8.30
CA ASP A 44 -14.72 -3.83 -9.26
C ASP A 44 -13.61 -3.35 -10.21
N ASP A 45 -13.39 -2.04 -10.30
CA ASP A 45 -12.39 -1.42 -11.18
C ASP A 45 -11.06 -1.14 -10.45
N ILE A 46 -10.78 -1.85 -9.34
CA ILE A 46 -9.64 -1.55 -8.46
C ILE A 46 -8.29 -1.61 -9.18
N TYR A 47 -8.20 -2.45 -10.22
CA TYR A 47 -7.05 -2.51 -11.11
C TYR A 47 -6.82 -1.20 -11.87
N TRP A 48 -7.88 -0.63 -12.43
CA TRP A 48 -7.82 0.65 -13.14
C TRP A 48 -7.52 1.81 -12.19
N VAL A 49 -8.12 1.77 -11.00
CA VAL A 49 -7.81 2.72 -9.92
C VAL A 49 -6.31 2.70 -9.60
N TRP A 50 -5.73 1.50 -9.48
CA TRP A 50 -4.31 1.33 -9.23
C TRP A 50 -3.44 1.92 -10.35
N GLU A 51 -3.71 1.56 -11.61
CA GLU A 51 -2.90 2.02 -12.74
C GLU A 51 -2.90 3.55 -12.85
N LEU A 52 -4.09 4.17 -12.75
CA LEU A 52 -4.22 5.63 -12.83
C LEU A 52 -3.41 6.34 -11.73
N ILE A 53 -3.45 5.81 -10.51
CA ILE A 53 -2.71 6.37 -9.38
C ILE A 53 -1.21 6.10 -9.51
N GLU A 54 -0.80 4.88 -9.90
CA GLU A 54 0.61 4.54 -10.10
C GLU A 54 1.24 5.44 -11.18
N ASP A 55 0.57 5.65 -12.31
CA ASP A 55 1.02 6.54 -13.39
C ASP A 55 1.18 7.98 -12.93
N LYS A 56 0.29 8.46 -12.05
CA LYS A 56 0.40 9.81 -11.46
C LYS A 56 1.58 9.92 -10.49
N LEU A 57 1.91 8.85 -9.76
CA LEU A 57 2.95 8.83 -8.72
C LEU A 57 4.37 8.56 -9.26
N VAL A 58 4.51 7.79 -10.34
CA VAL A 58 5.80 7.39 -10.94
C VAL A 58 6.72 8.58 -11.26
N PRO A 59 6.24 9.71 -11.84
CA PRO A 59 7.06 10.90 -12.09
C PRO A 59 7.69 11.51 -10.83
N TYR A 60 7.12 11.23 -9.65
CA TYR A 60 7.58 11.72 -8.35
C TYR A 60 8.47 10.69 -7.62
N GLY A 61 8.88 9.63 -8.33
CA GLY A 61 9.70 8.55 -7.76
C GLY A 61 8.97 7.74 -6.69
N SER A 62 7.64 7.72 -6.76
CA SER A 62 6.76 7.01 -5.82
C SER A 62 6.02 5.88 -6.53
N ARG A 63 5.49 4.95 -5.75
CA ARG A 63 4.68 3.82 -6.25
C ARG A 63 3.38 3.73 -5.49
N PHE A 64 2.43 3.01 -6.04
CA PHE A 64 1.23 2.60 -5.32
C PHE A 64 1.38 1.17 -4.83
N SER A 65 0.91 0.87 -3.62
CA SER A 65 0.99 -0.45 -3.00
C SER A 65 -0.23 -0.73 -2.13
N PHE A 66 -0.70 -1.97 -2.07
CA PHE A 66 -1.63 -2.39 -1.02
C PHE A 66 -0.89 -2.38 0.31
N VAL A 67 -1.57 -1.95 1.36
CA VAL A 67 -1.11 -2.05 2.74
C VAL A 67 -2.24 -2.65 3.59
N GLY A 68 -1.92 -3.12 4.78
CA GLY A 68 -2.90 -3.81 5.64
C GLY A 68 -2.96 -5.33 5.43
N GLU A 69 -3.81 -6.00 6.21
CA GLU A 69 -3.99 -7.46 6.20
C GLU A 69 -5.05 -7.93 5.20
N GLU A 70 -6.03 -7.08 4.92
CA GLU A 70 -7.13 -7.35 4.01
C GLU A 70 -6.81 -6.84 2.61
N LEU A 71 -7.05 -7.67 1.60
CA LEU A 71 -6.85 -7.31 0.20
C LEU A 71 -7.78 -6.15 -0.19
N ASP A 72 -7.22 -5.19 -0.93
CA ASP A 72 -7.91 -4.00 -1.43
C ASP A 72 -8.49 -3.07 -0.34
N ALA A 73 -8.23 -3.29 0.95
CA ALA A 73 -8.80 -2.46 2.01
C ALA A 73 -8.07 -1.11 2.14
N GLU A 74 -6.75 -1.15 2.18
CA GLU A 74 -5.90 0.02 2.35
C GLU A 74 -4.80 0.08 1.29
N PHE A 75 -4.45 1.30 0.93
CA PHE A 75 -3.47 1.61 -0.10
C PHE A 75 -2.44 2.60 0.43
N MET A 76 -1.25 2.58 -0.15
CA MET A 76 -0.18 3.51 0.20
C MET A 76 0.48 4.08 -1.05
N ALA A 77 0.63 5.40 -1.08
CA ALA A 77 1.57 6.08 -1.94
C ALA A 77 2.98 5.93 -1.33
N VAL A 78 3.72 4.91 -1.75
CA VAL A 78 5.01 4.51 -1.22
C VAL A 78 6.11 5.41 -1.74
N THR A 79 6.83 6.07 -0.82
CA THR A 79 7.99 6.93 -1.13
C THR A 79 9.31 6.32 -0.65
N GLN A 80 9.27 5.48 0.40
CA GLN A 80 10.43 4.80 0.97
C GLN A 80 10.19 3.30 1.04
N THR A 81 11.24 2.53 0.75
CA THR A 81 11.24 1.08 0.96
C THR A 81 12.55 0.67 1.61
N PHE A 82 12.49 -0.26 2.55
CA PHE A 82 13.67 -0.80 3.22
C PHE A 82 13.52 -2.31 3.39
N VAL A 83 14.64 -3.03 3.27
CA VAL A 83 14.65 -4.47 3.54
C VAL A 83 14.81 -4.68 5.04
N PHE A 84 13.73 -5.13 5.69
CA PHE A 84 13.66 -5.38 7.12
C PHE A 84 13.65 -6.89 7.39
N LYS A 85 14.83 -7.51 7.42
CA LYS A 85 14.99 -8.98 7.45
C LYS A 85 14.32 -9.69 8.65
N ASN A 86 14.04 -8.95 9.73
CA ASN A 86 13.51 -9.50 10.99
C ASN A 86 12.03 -9.17 11.22
N GLY A 87 11.33 -8.60 10.22
CA GLY A 87 9.90 -8.29 10.35
C GLY A 87 9.03 -9.53 10.27
N TYR A 88 7.93 -9.55 11.02
CA TYR A 88 6.88 -10.56 10.94
C TYR A 88 5.50 -9.93 11.21
N LEU A 89 4.42 -10.63 10.85
CA LEU A 89 3.06 -10.14 11.02
C LEU A 89 2.70 -9.99 12.51
N GLY A 90 2.04 -8.90 12.88
CA GLY A 90 1.69 -8.63 14.28
C GLY A 90 2.90 -8.35 15.17
N MET A 91 4.08 -8.07 14.59
CA MET A 91 5.20 -7.49 15.32
C MET A 91 4.73 -6.18 15.97
N ASP A 92 5.12 -5.96 17.22
CA ASP A 92 4.83 -4.73 17.94
C ASP A 92 5.28 -3.51 17.10
N PRO A 93 4.37 -2.58 16.76
CA PRO A 93 4.70 -1.38 16.02
C PRO A 93 5.87 -0.57 16.61
N ALA A 94 6.09 -0.64 17.92
CA ALA A 94 7.20 0.04 18.59
C ALA A 94 8.57 -0.55 18.21
N LEU A 95 8.63 -1.80 17.76
CA LEU A 95 9.85 -2.47 17.31
C LEU A 95 10.13 -2.24 15.81
N ILE A 96 9.16 -1.69 15.09
CA ILE A 96 9.28 -1.42 13.66
C ILE A 96 10.03 -0.09 13.49
N PRO A 97 11.17 -0.07 12.77
CA PRO A 97 11.86 1.18 12.46
C PRO A 97 10.92 2.13 11.73
N GLN A 98 10.72 3.32 12.29
CA GLN A 98 9.85 4.34 11.69
C GLN A 98 10.63 5.17 10.69
N PHE A 99 10.10 5.31 9.47
CA PHE A 99 10.62 6.26 8.49
C PHE A 99 10.32 7.70 8.91
N LYS A 100 11.16 8.63 8.43
CA LYS A 100 10.94 10.06 8.56
C LYS A 100 10.77 10.67 7.18
N GLU A 101 9.84 11.60 7.05
CA GLU A 101 9.68 12.37 5.83
C GLU A 101 10.97 13.12 5.48
N GLY A 102 11.41 12.94 4.24
CA GLY A 102 12.57 13.60 3.68
C GLY A 102 12.20 14.53 2.51
N GLY A 103 13.16 14.77 1.63
CA GLY A 103 12.97 15.67 0.49
C GLY A 103 11.96 15.13 -0.54
N ARG A 104 11.95 13.82 -0.79
CA ARG A 104 11.05 13.18 -1.77
C ARG A 104 9.60 13.24 -1.30
N GLU A 105 9.38 13.00 -0.01
CA GLU A 105 8.06 13.00 0.62
C GLU A 105 7.40 14.37 0.56
N LYS A 106 8.17 15.45 0.63
CA LYS A 106 7.64 16.81 0.47
C LYS A 106 7.03 17.05 -0.90
N PHE A 107 7.61 16.51 -1.97
CA PHE A 107 7.04 16.64 -3.32
C PHE A 107 5.74 15.85 -3.45
N VAL A 108 5.71 14.63 -2.91
CA VAL A 108 4.51 13.77 -2.92
C VAL A 108 3.42 14.38 -2.03
N ARG A 109 3.76 14.90 -0.86
CA ARG A 109 2.83 15.62 0.02
C ARG A 109 2.22 16.82 -0.67
N LYS A 110 3.02 17.58 -1.43
CA LYS A 110 2.52 18.71 -2.21
C LYS A 110 1.55 18.25 -3.31
N LEU A 111 1.90 17.21 -4.06
CA LEU A 111 1.02 16.59 -5.04
C LEU A 111 -0.31 16.16 -4.40
N LEU A 112 -0.24 15.39 -3.32
CA LEU A 112 -1.43 14.91 -2.61
C LEU A 112 -2.28 16.08 -2.13
N ALA A 113 -1.68 17.17 -1.61
CA ALA A 113 -2.42 18.36 -1.21
C ALA A 113 -3.11 19.07 -2.38
N GLU A 114 -2.45 19.19 -3.53
CA GLU A 114 -3.04 19.74 -4.78
C GLU A 114 -4.21 18.87 -5.27
N GLU A 115 -4.13 17.56 -5.04
CA GLU A 115 -5.17 16.58 -5.34
C GLU A 115 -6.21 16.45 -4.19
N GLY A 116 -6.23 17.34 -3.21
CA GLY A 116 -7.22 17.33 -2.09
C GLY A 116 -7.00 16.23 -1.03
N LEU A 117 -5.91 15.48 -1.13
CA LEU A 117 -5.48 14.42 -0.22
C LEU A 117 -4.43 14.91 0.80
N GLY A 118 -4.41 16.21 1.10
CA GLY A 118 -3.43 16.82 2.02
C GLY A 118 -3.56 16.35 3.48
N HIS A 119 -4.69 15.71 3.81
CA HIS A 119 -4.97 15.18 5.14
C HIS A 119 -4.32 13.81 5.41
N LEU A 120 -3.77 13.15 4.39
CA LEU A 120 -3.17 11.83 4.56
C LEU A 120 -1.91 11.89 5.43
N GLU A 121 -1.83 10.96 6.37
CA GLU A 121 -0.70 10.83 7.28
C GLU A 121 0.40 9.97 6.67
N PHE A 122 1.65 10.33 6.97
CA PHE A 122 2.79 9.54 6.58
C PHE A 122 3.01 8.44 7.60
N SER A 123 2.95 7.19 7.15
CA SER A 123 3.01 6.00 7.99
C SER A 123 4.05 5.02 7.49
N THR A 124 4.58 4.24 8.43
CA THR A 124 5.50 3.13 8.14
C THR A 124 4.79 1.82 8.41
N LEU A 125 4.61 1.01 7.36
CA LEU A 125 3.89 -0.25 7.44
C LEU A 125 4.72 -1.40 6.88
N ILE A 126 4.46 -2.58 7.42
CA ILE A 126 4.98 -3.83 6.87
C ILE A 126 3.87 -4.43 5.97
N PRO A 127 4.01 -4.39 4.63
CA PRO A 127 2.98 -4.86 3.71
C PRO A 127 2.57 -6.32 3.94
N ALA A 128 1.32 -6.66 3.64
CA ALA A 128 0.87 -8.05 3.60
C ALA A 128 1.64 -8.90 2.58
N MET A 129 1.66 -10.22 2.83
CA MET A 129 2.42 -11.20 2.05
C MET A 129 2.08 -11.17 0.55
N TYR A 130 0.82 -10.87 0.21
CA TYR A 130 0.34 -10.77 -1.18
C TYR A 130 1.06 -9.68 -2.00
N ASN A 131 1.79 -8.76 -1.36
CA ASN A 131 2.62 -7.75 -2.04
C ASN A 131 4.05 -8.21 -2.36
N THR A 132 4.51 -9.35 -1.83
CA THR A 132 5.86 -9.88 -2.08
C THR A 132 5.91 -10.84 -3.26
N VAL A 133 4.76 -11.38 -3.65
CA VAL A 133 4.63 -12.09 -4.92
C VAL A 133 4.63 -11.04 -6.04
N SER A 134 5.45 -11.31 -7.05
CA SER A 134 5.77 -10.41 -8.13
C SER A 134 4.53 -9.72 -8.73
N ARG A 135 4.72 -8.45 -9.13
CA ARG A 135 3.90 -7.50 -9.89
C ARG A 135 2.98 -8.02 -11.01
N LYS A 136 2.93 -9.33 -11.27
CA LYS A 136 2.17 -10.00 -12.33
C LYS A 136 1.51 -11.33 -11.91
N GLU A 137 1.90 -11.95 -10.79
CA GLU A 137 1.49 -13.34 -10.49
C GLU A 137 0.31 -13.45 -9.52
N CYS A 138 0.08 -12.47 -8.65
CA CYS A 138 -1.11 -12.48 -7.78
C CYS A 138 -2.42 -12.01 -8.46
N MET A 139 -2.36 -11.49 -9.69
CA MET A 139 -3.52 -10.84 -10.34
C MET A 139 -4.14 -11.62 -11.51
N PHE A 140 -3.71 -12.85 -11.80
CA PHE A 140 -4.39 -13.72 -12.77
C PHE A 140 -4.96 -14.97 -12.09
N PRO A 141 -6.29 -15.02 -11.91
CA PRO A 141 -6.96 -16.29 -12.22
C PRO A 141 -8.23 -16.15 -13.08
N TYR A 142 -8.47 -15.01 -13.73
CA TYR A 142 -9.61 -14.90 -14.65
C TYR A 142 -9.22 -14.20 -15.96
N HIS A 143 -8.59 -14.98 -16.84
CA HIS A 143 -8.82 -14.77 -18.26
C HIS A 143 -10.20 -15.32 -18.62
N ARG A 144 -10.90 -14.49 -19.37
CA ARG A 144 -12.21 -14.61 -20.01
C ARG A 144 -12.49 -15.97 -20.64
#